data_AF-A0A3M1B6W9-F1
#
_entry.id   AF-A0A3M1B6W9-F1
#
_cell.length_a   1.000
_cell.length_b   1.000
_cell.length_c   1.000
_cell.angle_alpha   90.00
_cell.angle_beta   90.00
_cell.angle_gamma   90.00
#
_symmetry.space_group_name_H-M   'P 1'
#
loop_
_entity.id
_entity.type
_entity.pdbx_description
1 polymer ?
#
loop_
_entity_poly.entity_id
_entity_poly.type
_entity_poly.pdbx_seq_one_letter_code
_entity_poly.pdbx_strand_id
1 'polypeptide(L)'
;NRSPFGNWHVDHRLAEMAEKGMHELIVVAIDHAEKDRVREFSPPDVTRFGTSLGKQYAQFITKELKPYVDANFRTLPGRQHTGIGGSSMGGLISIYSGFMFPEVYGKLLIFSPALWVAPKIYFQAMKFYNPFATKIYIYAGGDESETMLPNVQRLINVLKHRGLDGSKIEFKLSVDPNGQHNEAKWGEEFPKAVEWLFFEDKIKANTSEKSAEHT
;
A
#
# COMPACT_ATOMS: atom_id res chain seq x y z
N ASN A 1 23.55 1.66 -10.15
CA ASN A 1 22.67 1.53 -8.98
C ASN A 1 23.09 0.31 -8.16
N ARG A 2 23.74 0.48 -7.00
CA ARG A 2 24.10 -0.63 -6.09
C ARG A 2 23.43 -0.39 -4.74
N SER A 3 22.12 -0.65 -4.66
CA SER A 3 21.45 -0.81 -3.38
C SER A 3 21.83 -2.19 -2.82
N PRO A 4 22.24 -2.31 -1.54
CA PRO A 4 22.70 -3.58 -0.96
C PRO A 4 21.61 -4.66 -0.92
N PHE A 5 20.33 -4.26 -0.96
CA PHE A 5 19.19 -5.18 -0.93
C PHE A 5 18.47 -5.30 -2.29
N GLY A 6 18.80 -4.46 -3.26
CA GLY A 6 18.15 -4.43 -4.57
C GLY A 6 17.24 -3.22 -4.76
N ASN A 7 16.49 -3.20 -5.86
CA ASN A 7 15.58 -2.11 -6.22
C ASN A 7 14.36 -2.71 -6.94
N TRP A 8 13.19 -2.10 -6.75
CA TRP A 8 11.95 -2.47 -7.44
C TRP A 8 11.94 -2.01 -8.91
N HIS A 9 12.89 -1.14 -9.28
CA HIS A 9 12.95 -0.49 -10.59
C HIS A 9 11.69 0.30 -10.93
N VAL A 10 11.14 1.01 -9.93
CA VAL A 10 9.86 1.75 -10.04
C VAL A 10 9.86 2.70 -11.25
N ASP A 11 10.97 3.37 -11.51
CA ASP A 11 11.16 4.23 -12.67
C ASP A 11 10.95 3.48 -14.01
N HIS A 12 11.58 2.32 -14.17
CA HIS A 12 11.39 1.48 -15.36
C HIS A 12 9.96 0.94 -15.43
N ARG A 13 9.38 0.50 -14.31
CA ARG A 13 8.00 0.00 -14.27
C ARG A 13 7.00 1.08 -14.66
N LEU A 14 7.18 2.31 -14.19
CA LEU A 14 6.34 3.43 -14.59
C LEU A 14 6.49 3.77 -16.07
N ALA A 15 7.69 3.66 -16.65
CA ALA A 15 7.90 3.83 -18.08
C ALA A 15 7.13 2.76 -18.89
N GLU A 16 7.26 1.48 -18.52
CA GLU A 16 6.52 0.36 -19.14
C GLU A 16 4.99 0.55 -19.02
N MET A 17 4.51 1.08 -17.90
CA MET A 17 3.10 1.39 -17.69
C MET A 17 2.65 2.59 -18.55
N ALA A 18 3.49 3.61 -18.68
CA ALA A 18 3.20 4.79 -19.48
C ALA A 18 3.02 4.44 -20.97
N GLU A 19 3.81 3.51 -21.51
CA GLU A 19 3.64 2.97 -22.87
C GLU A 19 2.27 2.34 -23.11
N LYS A 20 1.62 1.85 -22.05
CA LYS A 20 0.26 1.27 -22.07
C LYS A 20 -0.83 2.30 -21.77
N GLY A 21 -0.50 3.59 -21.71
CA GLY A 21 -1.45 4.66 -21.41
C GLY A 21 -1.71 4.88 -19.90
N MET A 22 -0.94 4.24 -19.02
CA MET A 22 -1.04 4.37 -17.56
C MET A 22 0.00 5.34 -17.00
N HIS A 23 -0.01 6.59 -17.49
CA HIS A 23 1.00 7.60 -17.18
C HIS A 23 0.57 8.68 -16.18
N GLU A 24 -0.70 8.69 -15.75
CA GLU A 24 -1.26 9.73 -14.87
C GLU A 24 -1.05 9.42 -13.38
N LEU A 25 0.20 9.21 -12.98
CA LEU A 25 0.58 8.90 -11.60
C LEU A 25 1.85 9.64 -11.18
N ILE A 26 1.83 10.21 -9.99
CA ILE A 26 3.01 10.75 -9.32
C ILE A 26 3.40 9.79 -8.19
N VAL A 27 4.64 9.33 -8.18
CA VAL A 27 5.20 8.51 -7.10
C VAL A 27 6.19 9.34 -6.30
N VAL A 28 5.96 9.42 -4.99
CA VAL A 28 6.86 10.08 -4.04
C VAL A 28 7.58 8.99 -3.25
N ALA A 29 8.84 8.75 -3.58
CA ALA A 29 9.69 7.83 -2.82
C ALA A 29 10.29 8.56 -1.61
N ILE A 30 10.03 8.04 -0.41
CA ILE A 30 10.50 8.61 0.85
C ILE A 30 11.73 7.80 1.29
N ASP A 31 12.86 8.49 1.43
CA ASP A 31 14.07 7.86 1.96
C ASP A 31 13.81 7.37 3.39
N HIS A 32 14.25 6.14 3.67
CA HIS A 32 14.08 5.57 4.99
C HIS A 32 15.25 6.05 5.85
N ALA A 33 15.01 6.61 7.04
CA ALA A 33 16.00 7.28 7.90
C ALA A 33 17.12 6.37 8.48
N GLU A 34 17.77 5.59 7.62
CA GLU A 34 18.83 4.62 7.88
C GLU A 34 18.57 3.78 9.15
N LYS A 35 19.31 4.10 10.22
CA LYS A 35 19.25 3.45 11.53
C LYS A 35 17.88 3.58 12.22
N ASP A 36 17.15 4.66 11.95
CA ASP A 36 15.86 4.96 12.57
C ASP A 36 14.68 4.35 11.80
N ARG A 37 14.91 3.78 10.61
CA ARG A 37 13.87 3.14 9.77
C ARG A 37 12.95 2.23 10.58
N VAL A 38 13.51 1.34 11.39
CA VAL A 38 12.71 0.37 12.15
C VAL A 38 11.82 1.09 13.17
N ARG A 39 12.30 2.16 13.79
CA ARG A 39 11.53 2.95 14.76
C ARG A 39 10.45 3.76 14.05
N GLU A 40 10.77 4.43 12.95
CA GLU A 40 9.82 5.20 12.14
C GLU A 40 8.75 4.33 11.51
N PHE A 41 9.05 3.08 11.17
CA PHE A 41 8.06 2.17 10.58
C PHE A 41 7.33 1.32 11.62
N SER A 42 7.67 1.49 12.91
CA SER A 42 7.02 0.79 14.02
C SER A 42 5.82 1.58 14.54
N PRO A 43 4.59 1.03 14.48
CA PRO A 43 3.43 1.63 15.13
C PRO A 43 3.66 1.83 16.65
N PRO A 44 2.91 2.72 17.33
CA PRO A 44 3.15 3.10 18.73
C PRO A 44 3.25 1.96 19.74
N ASP A 45 2.62 0.83 19.47
CA ASP A 45 2.60 -0.34 20.36
C ASP A 45 3.82 -1.27 20.18
N VAL A 46 4.73 -0.98 19.25
CA VAL A 46 5.89 -1.81 18.93
C VAL A 46 7.15 -1.25 19.60
N THR A 47 7.40 -1.64 20.85
CA THR A 47 8.51 -1.11 21.66
C THR A 47 9.77 -1.98 21.65
N ARG A 48 9.70 -3.18 21.04
CA ARG A 48 10.82 -4.14 21.00
C ARG A 48 12.07 -3.63 20.26
N PHE A 49 11.92 -2.55 19.49
CA PHE A 49 12.98 -1.92 18.71
C PHE A 49 13.34 -0.52 19.25
N GLY A 50 13.02 -0.25 20.52
CA GLY A 50 13.15 1.06 21.15
C GLY A 50 11.89 1.92 21.01
N THR A 51 12.03 3.22 21.19
CA THR A 51 10.92 4.17 21.07
C THR A 51 10.38 4.16 19.64
N SER A 52 9.14 3.73 19.46
CA SER A 52 8.42 3.72 18.19
C SER A 52 8.12 5.15 17.74
N LEU A 53 8.37 5.43 16.47
CA LEU A 53 8.16 6.73 15.84
C LEU A 53 7.09 6.69 14.73
N GLY A 54 6.41 5.57 14.53
CA GLY A 54 5.44 5.40 13.44
C GLY A 54 4.24 6.34 13.48
N LYS A 55 3.82 6.80 14.66
CA LYS A 55 2.79 7.85 14.72
C LYS A 55 3.32 9.17 14.18
N GLN A 56 4.55 9.56 14.55
CA GLN A 56 5.17 10.79 14.08
C GLN A 56 5.44 10.70 12.57
N TYR A 57 5.98 9.57 12.10
CA TYR A 57 6.18 9.32 10.68
C TYR A 57 4.86 9.44 9.89
N ALA A 58 3.81 8.75 10.33
CA ALA A 58 2.50 8.82 9.68
C ALA A 58 1.91 10.25 9.72
N GLN A 59 2.10 11.00 10.81
CA GLN A 59 1.68 12.40 10.89
C GLN A 59 2.46 13.30 9.93
N PHE A 60 3.78 13.15 9.86
CA PHE A 60 4.63 13.92 8.96
C PHE A 60 4.23 13.70 7.49
N ILE A 61 4.11 12.44 7.05
CA ILE A 61 3.78 12.15 5.65
C ILE A 61 2.39 12.68 5.28
N THR A 62 1.42 12.61 6.21
CA THR A 62 0.04 12.99 5.95
C THR A 62 -0.21 14.49 6.07
N LYS A 63 0.39 15.14 7.07
CA LYS A 63 0.07 16.53 7.44
C LYS A 63 1.09 17.55 6.97
N GLU A 64 2.27 17.11 6.53
CA GLU A 64 3.34 18.00 6.07
C GLU A 64 3.73 17.67 4.63
N LEU A 65 4.21 16.44 4.38
CA LEU A 65 4.72 16.06 3.06
C LEU A 65 3.62 16.05 1.99
N LYS A 66 2.49 15.39 2.24
CA LYS A 66 1.38 15.32 1.27
C LYS A 66 0.83 16.71 0.91
N PRO A 67 0.52 17.62 1.86
CA PRO A 67 0.14 19.00 1.54
C PRO A 67 1.22 19.76 0.74
N TYR A 68 2.50 19.58 1.06
CA TYR A 68 3.59 20.17 0.28
C TYR A 68 3.57 19.66 -1.17
N VAL A 69 3.42 18.34 -1.38
CA VAL A 69 3.35 17.75 -2.71
C VAL A 69 2.13 18.25 -3.47
N ASP A 70 0.96 18.30 -2.84
CA ASP A 70 -0.28 18.78 -3.47
C ASP A 70 -0.17 20.26 -3.89
N ALA A 71 0.56 21.08 -3.13
CA ALA A 71 0.75 22.51 -3.43
C ALA A 71 1.79 22.78 -4.53
N ASN A 72 2.77 21.87 -4.72
CA ASN A 72 3.90 22.09 -5.62
C ASN A 72 3.84 21.24 -6.91
N PHE A 73 2.96 20.24 -6.97
CA PHE A 73 2.81 19.36 -8.13
C PHE A 73 1.34 19.25 -8.55
N ARG A 74 1.10 18.88 -9.81
CA ARG A 74 -0.25 18.76 -10.40
C ARG A 74 -0.94 17.46 -9.96
N THR A 75 -1.17 17.33 -8.66
CA THR A 75 -1.89 16.20 -8.08
C THR A 75 -3.40 16.36 -8.20
N LEU A 76 -4.12 15.24 -8.13
CA LEU A 76 -5.50 15.23 -7.68
C LEU A 76 -5.48 14.97 -6.17
N PRO A 77 -5.81 15.96 -5.31
CA PRO A 77 -5.51 15.86 -3.87
C PRO A 77 -6.45 14.92 -3.10
N GLY A 78 -7.62 14.61 -3.66
CA GLY A 78 -8.65 13.79 -3.02
C GLY A 78 -8.19 12.36 -2.70
N ARG A 79 -8.74 11.78 -1.64
CA ARG A 79 -8.36 10.44 -1.16
C ARG A 79 -8.53 9.34 -2.19
N GLN A 80 -9.53 9.47 -3.07
CA GLN A 80 -9.80 8.52 -4.14
C GLN A 80 -8.68 8.47 -5.19
N HIS A 81 -7.75 9.44 -5.18
CA HIS A 81 -6.56 9.50 -6.03
C HIS A 81 -5.26 9.41 -5.22
N THR A 82 -5.34 9.26 -3.89
CA THR A 82 -4.19 9.22 -2.99
C THR A 82 -4.00 7.82 -2.44
N GLY A 83 -2.79 7.28 -2.61
CA GLY A 83 -2.39 6.03 -1.99
C GLY A 83 -1.14 6.13 -1.14
N ILE A 84 -0.96 5.14 -0.28
CA ILE A 84 0.28 4.91 0.48
C ILE A 84 0.64 3.42 0.37
N GLY A 85 1.93 3.13 0.33
CA GLY A 85 2.37 1.75 0.23
C GLY A 85 3.83 1.52 0.53
N GLY A 86 4.17 0.25 0.65
CA GLY A 86 5.53 -0.22 0.90
C GLY A 86 5.56 -1.72 1.14
N SER A 87 6.78 -2.26 1.31
CA SER A 87 6.99 -3.66 1.64
C SER A 87 7.43 -3.88 3.08
N SER A 88 7.19 -5.07 3.64
CA SER A 88 7.71 -5.47 4.96
C SER A 88 7.30 -4.48 6.06
N MET A 89 8.25 -3.87 6.76
CA MET A 89 8.00 -2.77 7.71
C MET A 89 7.31 -1.57 7.04
N GLY A 90 7.63 -1.25 5.78
CA GLY A 90 6.95 -0.24 4.97
C GLY A 90 5.48 -0.59 4.70
N GLY A 91 5.19 -1.86 4.51
CA GLY A 91 3.82 -2.37 4.40
C GLY A 91 3.07 -2.23 5.74
N LEU A 92 3.72 -2.54 6.85
CA LEU A 92 3.14 -2.39 8.19
C LEU A 92 2.79 -0.92 8.51
N ILE A 93 3.72 0.02 8.28
CA ILE A 93 3.46 1.44 8.55
C ILE A 93 2.43 2.03 7.57
N SER A 94 2.35 1.51 6.35
CA SER A 94 1.32 1.90 5.38
C SER A 94 -0.08 1.45 5.81
N ILE A 95 -0.22 0.22 6.34
CA ILE A 95 -1.47 -0.24 6.96
C ILE A 95 -1.86 0.68 8.11
N TYR A 96 -0.93 0.94 9.03
CA TYR A 96 -1.18 1.83 10.16
C TYR A 96 -1.63 3.23 9.72
N SER A 97 -0.93 3.82 8.73
CA SER A 97 -1.26 5.15 8.21
C SER A 97 -2.64 5.18 7.55
N GLY A 98 -2.99 4.16 6.77
CA GLY A 98 -4.32 4.03 6.17
C GLY A 98 -5.44 3.90 7.20
N PHE A 99 -5.16 3.27 8.35
CA PHE A 99 -6.13 3.19 9.45
C PHE A 99 -6.28 4.48 10.25
N MET A 100 -5.18 5.23 10.41
CA MET A 100 -5.19 6.47 11.19
C MET A 100 -5.67 7.68 10.40
N PHE A 101 -5.52 7.66 9.07
CA PHE A 101 -5.88 8.77 8.18
C PHE A 101 -6.73 8.29 6.99
N PRO A 102 -7.86 7.61 7.23
CA PRO A 102 -8.72 7.09 6.15
C PRO A 102 -9.31 8.19 5.28
N GLU A 103 -9.40 9.42 5.77
CA GLU A 103 -9.82 10.62 5.04
C GLU A 103 -8.81 11.09 4.01
N VAL A 104 -7.54 10.69 4.13
CA VAL A 104 -6.47 11.04 3.18
C VAL A 104 -6.14 9.87 2.25
N TYR A 105 -6.05 8.64 2.78
CA TYR A 105 -5.65 7.49 1.97
C TYR A 105 -6.86 6.64 1.54
N GLY A 106 -7.13 6.62 0.23
CA GLY A 106 -8.15 5.76 -0.37
C GLY A 106 -7.62 4.47 -0.98
N LYS A 107 -6.30 4.33 -1.09
CA LYS A 107 -5.63 3.23 -1.78
C LYS A 107 -4.41 2.76 -0.99
N LEU A 108 -4.33 1.47 -0.69
CA LEU A 108 -3.18 0.90 0.02
C LEU A 108 -2.47 -0.12 -0.86
N LEU A 109 -1.15 0.03 -1.03
CA LEU A 109 -0.27 -0.92 -1.73
C LEU A 109 0.61 -1.61 -0.68
N ILE A 110 0.28 -2.84 -0.32
CA ILE A 110 0.86 -3.53 0.84
C ILE A 110 1.58 -4.79 0.37
N PHE A 111 2.90 -4.79 0.38
CA PHE A 111 3.69 -5.95 -0.04
C PHE A 111 4.34 -6.65 1.15
N SER A 112 4.17 -7.97 1.27
CA SER A 112 4.83 -8.82 2.27
C SER A 112 4.87 -8.20 3.68
N PRO A 113 3.73 -7.73 4.23
CA PRO A 113 3.75 -6.84 5.40
C PRO A 113 4.27 -7.55 6.65
N ALA A 114 5.10 -6.85 7.45
CA ALA A 114 5.69 -7.38 8.69
C ALA A 114 4.67 -7.43 9.86
N LEU A 115 3.52 -8.05 9.66
CA LEU A 115 2.41 -8.08 10.64
C LEU A 115 2.79 -8.74 11.98
N TRP A 116 3.75 -9.67 11.95
CA TRP A 116 4.30 -10.35 13.13
C TRP A 116 4.97 -9.39 14.12
N VAL A 117 5.45 -8.22 13.65
CA VAL A 117 6.08 -7.19 14.49
C VAL A 117 5.05 -6.50 15.39
N ALA A 118 3.82 -6.34 14.90
CA ALA A 118 2.77 -5.58 15.58
C ALA A 118 1.50 -6.43 15.78
N PRO A 119 1.46 -7.37 16.74
CA PRO A 119 0.26 -8.18 16.99
C PRO A 119 -1.02 -7.35 17.26
N LYS A 120 -0.86 -6.13 17.78
CA LYS A 120 -1.98 -5.21 18.02
C LYS A 120 -2.58 -4.62 16.74
N ILE A 121 -1.95 -4.77 15.57
CA ILE A 121 -2.47 -4.28 14.29
C ILE A 121 -3.83 -4.90 13.97
N TYR A 122 -4.08 -6.16 14.38
CA TYR A 122 -5.39 -6.80 14.22
C TYR A 122 -6.45 -6.16 15.12
N PHE A 123 -6.09 -5.71 16.32
CA PHE A 123 -7.00 -4.98 17.20
C PHE A 123 -7.29 -3.57 16.67
N GLN A 124 -6.28 -2.90 16.10
CA GLN A 124 -6.47 -1.63 15.42
C GLN A 124 -7.37 -1.79 14.19
N ALA A 125 -7.16 -2.84 13.39
CA ALA A 125 -8.03 -3.22 12.27
C ALA A 125 -9.47 -3.50 12.71
N MET A 126 -9.68 -4.12 13.89
CA MET A 126 -11.02 -4.28 14.45
C MET A 126 -11.63 -2.92 14.83
N LYS A 127 -10.87 -2.01 15.46
CA LYS A 127 -11.40 -0.69 15.84
C LYS A 127 -11.54 0.29 14.68
N PHE A 128 -10.97 -0.05 13.52
CA PHE A 128 -11.01 0.77 12.33
C PHE A 128 -12.43 0.82 11.77
N TYR A 129 -13.04 2.00 11.84
CA TYR A 129 -14.26 2.31 11.12
C TYR A 129 -13.91 3.20 9.94
N ASN A 130 -14.22 2.74 8.73
CA ASN A 130 -13.99 3.49 7.51
C ASN A 130 -15.30 3.67 6.74
N PRO A 131 -15.91 4.85 6.80
CA PRO A 131 -17.11 5.13 6.03
C PRO A 131 -16.82 5.30 4.53
N PHE A 132 -15.55 5.32 4.12
CA PHE A 132 -15.14 5.67 2.76
C PHE A 132 -14.74 4.45 1.92
N ALA A 133 -15.01 4.54 0.60
CA ALA A 133 -14.59 3.52 -0.38
C ALA A 133 -13.07 3.39 -0.44
N THR A 134 -12.51 2.21 -0.19
CA THR A 134 -11.06 2.03 -0.05
C THR A 134 -10.61 0.78 -0.76
N LYS A 135 -9.55 0.89 -1.57
CA LYS A 135 -8.95 -0.25 -2.26
C LYS A 135 -7.66 -0.66 -1.56
N ILE A 136 -7.51 -1.94 -1.22
CA ILE A 136 -6.33 -2.48 -0.55
C ILE A 136 -5.77 -3.61 -1.42
N TYR A 137 -4.62 -3.36 -2.04
CA TYR A 137 -3.85 -4.37 -2.73
C TYR A 137 -2.86 -4.98 -1.76
N ILE A 138 -2.86 -6.30 -1.64
CA ILE A 138 -1.95 -7.04 -0.77
C ILE A 138 -1.20 -8.07 -1.60
N TYR A 139 0.12 -8.05 -1.53
CA TYR A 139 0.99 -9.11 -2.03
C TYR A 139 1.59 -9.90 -0.87
N ALA A 140 1.69 -11.22 -1.05
CA ALA A 140 2.40 -12.09 -0.13
C ALA A 140 3.08 -13.24 -0.91
N GLY A 141 4.38 -13.41 -0.71
CA GLY A 141 5.11 -14.58 -1.19
C GLY A 141 4.86 -15.80 -0.30
N GLY A 142 4.65 -16.95 -0.93
CA GLY A 142 4.42 -18.24 -0.27
C GLY A 142 5.68 -18.85 0.34
N ASP A 143 6.86 -18.49 -0.17
CA ASP A 143 8.17 -19.02 0.26
C ASP A 143 8.90 -18.04 1.22
N GLU A 144 8.17 -17.06 1.78
CA GLU A 144 8.76 -16.09 2.71
C GLU A 144 8.86 -16.62 4.14
N SER A 145 7.78 -17.24 4.63
CA SER A 145 7.69 -17.92 5.92
C SER A 145 6.35 -18.64 6.03
N GLU A 146 6.29 -19.66 6.90
CA GLU A 146 5.03 -20.37 7.22
C GLU A 146 3.93 -19.44 7.74
N THR A 147 4.29 -18.27 8.30
CA THR A 147 3.34 -17.34 8.92
C THR A 147 2.87 -16.21 8.02
N MET A 148 3.50 -15.99 6.85
CA MET A 148 3.19 -14.84 5.99
C MET A 148 1.74 -14.87 5.51
N LEU A 149 1.34 -15.94 4.81
CA LEU A 149 -0.03 -16.09 4.31
C LEU A 149 -1.08 -16.15 5.43
N PRO A 150 -0.90 -16.92 6.53
CA PRO A 150 -1.85 -16.89 7.65
C PRO A 150 -2.06 -15.49 8.25
N ASN A 151 -0.99 -14.70 8.39
CA ASN A 151 -1.09 -13.34 8.93
C ASN A 151 -1.85 -12.41 7.98
N VAL A 152 -1.54 -12.45 6.68
CA VAL A 152 -2.24 -11.66 5.66
C VAL A 152 -3.72 -12.06 5.59
N GLN A 153 -4.02 -13.35 5.58
CA GLN A 153 -5.41 -13.82 5.56
C GLN A 153 -6.17 -13.41 6.82
N ARG A 154 -5.53 -13.46 7.99
CA ARG A 154 -6.12 -12.97 9.25
C ARG A 154 -6.45 -11.48 9.17
N LEU A 155 -5.57 -10.66 8.63
CA LEU A 155 -5.81 -9.23 8.45
C LEU A 155 -7.02 -8.98 7.54
N ILE A 156 -7.06 -9.63 6.37
CA ILE A 156 -8.18 -9.52 5.43
C ILE A 156 -9.48 -9.96 6.09
N ASN A 157 -9.46 -11.09 6.81
CA ASN A 157 -10.66 -11.59 7.49
C ASN A 157 -11.16 -10.60 8.54
N VAL A 158 -10.29 -10.07 9.38
CA VAL A 158 -10.67 -9.06 10.39
C VAL A 158 -11.31 -7.84 9.73
N LEU A 159 -10.73 -7.33 8.65
CA LEU A 159 -11.27 -6.16 7.95
C LEU A 159 -12.56 -6.46 7.20
N LYS A 160 -12.70 -7.65 6.58
CA LYS A 160 -13.95 -8.07 5.93
C LYS A 160 -15.11 -8.21 6.91
N HIS A 161 -14.87 -8.75 8.10
CA HIS A 161 -15.92 -8.85 9.13
C HIS A 161 -16.40 -7.46 9.60
N ARG A 162 -15.54 -6.43 9.56
CA ARG A 162 -15.95 -5.02 9.75
C ARG A 162 -16.55 -4.39 8.49
N GLY A 163 -16.20 -4.90 7.32
CA GLY A 163 -16.88 -4.68 6.02
C GLY A 163 -18.38 -4.83 6.10
N LEU A 164 -18.84 -5.80 6.90
CA LEU A 164 -20.24 -6.13 7.10
C LEU A 164 -21.03 -5.03 7.83
N ASP A 165 -20.34 -4.07 8.47
CA ASP A 165 -20.94 -2.91 9.15
C ASP A 165 -21.08 -1.66 8.22
N GLY A 166 -20.96 -1.86 6.91
CA GLY A 166 -21.14 -0.80 5.89
C GLY A 166 -19.84 -0.14 5.40
N SER A 167 -18.67 -0.68 5.75
CA SER A 167 -17.40 -0.17 5.18
C SER A 167 -17.18 -0.69 3.76
N LYS A 168 -16.83 0.23 2.84
CA LYS A 168 -16.69 -0.02 1.40
C LYS A 168 -15.25 -0.40 1.05
N ILE A 169 -14.71 -1.45 1.67
CA ILE A 169 -13.33 -1.87 1.44
C ILE A 169 -13.27 -2.99 0.41
N GLU A 170 -12.54 -2.76 -0.68
CA GLU A 170 -12.22 -3.74 -1.70
C GLU A 170 -10.80 -4.28 -1.49
N PHE A 171 -10.66 -5.61 -1.53
CA PHE A 171 -9.38 -6.28 -1.38
C PHE A 171 -8.98 -6.98 -2.67
N LYS A 172 -7.72 -6.81 -3.07
CA LYS A 172 -7.06 -7.69 -4.05
C LYS A 172 -5.85 -8.33 -3.39
N LEU A 173 -5.92 -9.64 -3.19
CA LEU A 173 -4.81 -10.44 -2.71
C LEU A 173 -4.11 -11.10 -3.89
N SER A 174 -2.80 -10.88 -4.00
CA SER A 174 -1.91 -11.55 -4.95
C SER A 174 -0.93 -12.43 -4.18
N VAL A 175 -0.85 -13.70 -4.57
CA VAL A 175 0.03 -14.68 -3.95
C VAL A 175 0.91 -15.29 -5.02
N ASP A 176 2.22 -15.20 -4.84
CA ASP A 176 3.19 -15.99 -5.59
C ASP A 176 3.62 -17.16 -4.69
N PRO A 177 3.24 -18.42 -4.99
CA PRO A 177 3.64 -19.57 -4.18
C PRO A 177 5.15 -19.70 -3.99
N ASN A 178 5.94 -19.26 -4.98
CA ASN A 178 7.41 -19.27 -4.95
C ASN A 178 7.98 -17.87 -4.67
N GLY A 179 7.13 -16.93 -4.26
CA GLY A 179 7.51 -15.56 -3.97
C GLY A 179 8.36 -15.50 -2.71
N GLN A 180 9.51 -14.83 -2.81
CA GLN A 180 10.43 -14.58 -1.72
C GLN A 180 10.33 -13.13 -1.22
N HIS A 181 10.89 -12.87 -0.03
CA HIS A 181 10.83 -11.57 0.63
C HIS A 181 11.91 -10.63 0.08
N ASN A 182 11.77 -10.17 -1.17
CA ASN A 182 12.79 -9.36 -1.82
C ASN A 182 12.24 -8.33 -2.83
N GLU A 183 13.14 -7.41 -3.19
CA GLU A 183 12.94 -6.25 -4.03
C GLU A 183 12.57 -6.60 -5.47
N ALA A 184 13.10 -7.70 -5.99
CA ALA A 184 12.78 -8.16 -7.33
C ALA A 184 11.31 -8.56 -7.43
N LYS A 185 10.82 -9.35 -6.47
CA LYS A 185 9.42 -9.77 -6.40
C LYS A 185 8.46 -8.60 -6.20
N TRP A 186 8.83 -7.65 -5.33
CA TRP A 186 8.04 -6.43 -5.16
C TRP A 186 8.03 -5.55 -6.42
N GLY A 187 9.15 -5.49 -7.16
CA GLY A 187 9.23 -4.78 -8.44
C GLY A 187 8.38 -5.41 -9.55
N GLU A 188 8.29 -6.74 -9.62
CA GLU A 188 7.38 -7.45 -10.53
C GLU A 188 5.90 -7.20 -10.19
N GLU A 189 5.60 -7.02 -8.91
CA GLU A 189 4.25 -6.89 -8.42
C GLU A 189 3.72 -5.44 -8.45
N PHE A 190 4.62 -4.46 -8.30
CA PHE A 190 4.32 -3.03 -8.35
C PHE A 190 3.37 -2.62 -9.49
N PRO A 191 3.64 -2.94 -10.78
CA PRO A 191 2.75 -2.52 -11.86
C PRO A 191 1.35 -3.12 -11.76
N LYS A 192 1.20 -4.38 -11.32
CA LYS A 192 -0.10 -5.04 -11.13
C LYS A 192 -0.93 -4.35 -10.05
N ALA A 193 -0.25 -3.94 -8.97
CA ALA A 193 -0.88 -3.23 -7.86
C ALA A 193 -1.33 -1.84 -8.30
N VAL A 194 -0.45 -1.08 -8.95
CA VAL A 194 -0.76 0.28 -9.42
C VAL A 194 -1.90 0.27 -10.45
N GLU A 195 -1.87 -0.65 -11.41
CA GLU A 195 -2.94 -0.81 -12.40
C GLU A 195 -4.30 -1.00 -11.71
N TRP A 196 -4.38 -1.94 -10.76
CA TRP A 196 -5.64 -2.21 -10.07
C TRP A 196 -6.10 -1.05 -9.17
N LEU A 197 -5.16 -0.39 -8.49
CA LEU A 197 -5.46 0.68 -7.55
C LEU A 197 -5.91 1.97 -8.26
N PHE A 198 -5.27 2.33 -9.38
CA PHE A 198 -5.40 3.66 -9.99
C PHE A 198 -5.98 3.65 -11.42
N PHE A 199 -5.86 2.56 -12.16
CA PHE A 199 -6.19 2.54 -13.59
C PHE A 199 -7.32 1.58 -13.98
N GLU A 200 -7.71 0.65 -13.10
CA GLU A 200 -8.75 -0.35 -13.39
C GLU A 200 -10.06 0.26 -13.91
N ASP A 201 -10.55 1.32 -13.27
CA ASP A 201 -11.83 1.93 -13.64
C ASP A 201 -11.73 2.63 -15.01
N LYS A 202 -10.57 3.25 -15.30
CA LYS A 202 -10.27 3.87 -16.59
C LYS A 202 -10.19 2.82 -17.71
N ILE A 203 -9.55 1.68 -17.44
CA ILE A 203 -9.43 0.57 -18.38
C ILE A 203 -10.81 -0.03 -18.69
N LYS A 204 -11.65 -0.23 -17.67
CA LYS A 204 -13.02 -0.74 -17.83
C LYS A 204 -13.87 0.20 -18.67
N ALA A 205 -13.85 1.50 -18.39
CA ALA A 205 -14.59 2.51 -19.16
C ALA A 205 -14.21 2.51 -20.65
N ASN A 206 -12.91 2.52 -20.96
CA ASN A 206 -12.41 2.47 -22.34
C ASN A 206 -12.79 1.17 -23.07
N THR A 207 -12.88 0.05 -22.34
CA THR A 207 -13.26 -1.24 -22.92
C THR A 207 -14.76 -1.28 -23.24
N SER A 208 -15.60 -0.74 -22.35
CA SER A 208 -17.05 -0.65 -22.58
C SER A 208 -17.42 0.28 -23.74
N GLU A 209 -16.71 1.40 -23.91
CA GLU A 209 -16.91 2.32 -25.02
C GLU A 209 -16.59 1.66 -26.37
N LYS A 210 -15.45 0.96 -26.48
CA LYS A 210 -15.08 0.22 -27.70
C LYS A 210 -16.07 -0.89 -28.07
N SER A 211 -16.66 -1.56 -27.08
CA SER A 211 -17.68 -2.59 -27.36
C SER A 211 -19.01 -2.00 -27.85
N ALA A 212 -19.34 -0.76 -27.49
CA ALA A 212 -20.56 -0.09 -27.93
C ALA A 212 -20.43 0.52 -29.34
N GLU A 213 -19.21 0.84 -29.79
CA GLU A 213 -18.95 1.33 -31.16
C GLU A 213 -18.93 0.21 -32.23
N HIS A 214 -19.03 -1.06 -31.83
CA HIS A 214 -19.02 -2.22 -32.73
C HIS A 214 -20.35 -2.99 -32.76
N THR A 215 -21.43 -2.37 -32.25
CA THR A 215 -22.83 -2.83 -32.34
C THR A 215 -23.66 -1.79 -33.04
#